data_AF-A0A732WHK8-F1
#
_entry.id   AF-A0A732WHK8-F1
#
_cell.length_a   1.000
_cell.length_b   1.000
_cell.length_c   1.000
_cell.angle_alpha   90.00
_cell.angle_beta   90.00
_cell.angle_gamma   90.00
#
_symmetry.space_group_name_H-M   'P 1'
#
loop_
_entity.id
_entity.type
_entity.pdbx_description
1 polymer ?
#
loop_
_entity_poly.entity_id
_entity_poly.type
_entity_poly.pdbx_seq_one_letter_code
_entity_poly.pdbx_strand_id
1 'polypeptide(L)'
;SASAKWYPVTKGGDFRRWYGNKDYFINWENNGSELKKSNNSIIRNPSFYFKKGLTWNDISSGQFAMRWQDEKGLFEGKGPMAFCSKNTEYFLGLMNSKVSEKFLDFLCPTLNFNIGDISKIPIIEPTESQCENVINIVQKIISISKKDWDSYETSWNFKINSLLKNQTSQIKDGYQSFFSECQQDALSMAELESSNNNNFIHYYGLENELKGDVKVNEVSLSSNPFFRYGKDLLPEIQNYRFQSDTFTEFLSYTIGCMMGRYSLDREGLVYAHEGNKGFAELVSEGAYKTFPADNDGILPLMDDEWFDDDVTSRVKEFVRTVWGEEHLQENLEFIAESLCLYAIKPKKGESALDTIRRYLSTQFWKDHMKMYKKRPIYWLFSSGKEKAFECLVYLHRYHDATLARMRTEYVVPLLARYQANIDRLNEQVDGASGGEATRIKRERDNLSKKFNELRSFDDRLRHYADMRISIDLDDGVKVNYGKFGDLLADVKAITGNAPEII
;
A
#
# COMPACT_ATOMS: atom_id res chain seq x y z
N SER A 1 -15.30 -27.10 -6.85
CA SER A 1 -14.48 -26.11 -6.11
C SER A 1 -15.16 -25.86 -4.78
N ALA A 2 -14.40 -25.85 -3.68
CA ALA A 2 -14.95 -25.40 -2.40
C ALA A 2 -15.54 -23.99 -2.59
N SER A 3 -16.76 -23.76 -2.13
CA SER A 3 -17.37 -22.42 -2.15
C SER A 3 -16.49 -21.50 -1.32
N ALA A 4 -15.88 -20.49 -1.94
CA ALA A 4 -15.09 -19.51 -1.21
C ALA A 4 -15.97 -18.76 -0.19
N LYS A 5 -15.38 -18.28 0.91
CA LYS A 5 -16.07 -17.42 1.87
C LYS A 5 -16.11 -15.97 1.39
N TRP A 6 -14.95 -15.45 0.99
CA TRP A 6 -14.76 -14.07 0.57
C TRP A 6 -14.81 -13.91 -0.95
N TYR A 7 -15.66 -13.03 -1.45
CA TYR A 7 -15.76 -12.68 -2.87
C TYR A 7 -15.52 -11.18 -3.09
N PRO A 8 -14.89 -10.76 -4.19
CA PRO A 8 -14.75 -9.35 -4.54
C PRO A 8 -16.12 -8.65 -4.58
N VAL A 9 -16.19 -7.42 -4.06
CA VAL A 9 -17.38 -6.59 -4.16
C VAL A 9 -17.02 -5.22 -4.72
N THR A 10 -17.70 -4.84 -5.79
CA THR A 10 -17.58 -3.51 -6.38
C THR A 10 -18.25 -2.49 -5.48
N LYS A 11 -17.49 -1.46 -5.14
CA LYS A 11 -17.89 -0.31 -4.35
C LYS A 11 -17.40 0.97 -5.01
N GLY A 12 -17.96 2.11 -4.63
CA GLY A 12 -17.38 3.40 -4.97
C GLY A 12 -15.95 3.53 -4.43
N GLY A 13 -15.19 4.48 -4.95
CA GLY A 13 -13.81 4.72 -4.52
C GLY A 13 -13.28 6.04 -5.05
N ASP A 14 -11.97 6.19 -5.02
CA ASP A 14 -11.31 7.39 -5.56
C ASP A 14 -11.59 7.55 -7.06
N PHE A 15 -11.51 8.79 -7.55
CA PHE A 15 -11.73 9.06 -8.97
C PHE A 15 -10.66 8.34 -9.81
N ARG A 16 -11.12 7.48 -10.72
CA ARG A 16 -10.29 6.75 -11.67
C ARG A 16 -11.17 6.27 -12.83
N ARG A 17 -10.72 6.51 -14.06
CA ARG A 17 -11.34 6.00 -15.29
C ARG A 17 -10.82 4.59 -15.62
N TRP A 18 -11.57 3.89 -16.47
CA TRP A 18 -11.20 2.68 -17.20
C TRP A 18 -11.03 1.38 -16.41
N TYR A 19 -10.31 1.36 -15.29
CA TYR A 19 -10.09 0.13 -14.50
C TYR A 19 -9.58 0.48 -13.09
N GLY A 20 -9.96 -0.28 -12.05
CA GLY A 20 -9.42 -0.14 -10.69
C GLY A 20 -10.48 -0.12 -9.59
N ASN A 21 -10.11 0.35 -8.40
CA ASN A 21 -10.95 0.39 -7.19
C ASN A 21 -11.46 -1.00 -6.75
N LYS A 22 -10.56 -2.00 -6.77
CA LYS A 22 -10.87 -3.41 -6.44
C LYS A 22 -10.38 -3.78 -5.04
N ASP A 23 -10.76 -2.98 -4.04
CA ASP A 23 -10.20 -3.06 -2.68
C ASP A 23 -11.02 -3.93 -1.71
N TYR A 24 -12.26 -4.26 -2.07
CA TYR A 24 -13.24 -4.80 -1.12
C TYR A 24 -13.64 -6.23 -1.42
N PHE A 25 -13.81 -7.00 -0.35
CA PHE A 25 -14.38 -8.33 -0.35
C PHE A 25 -15.60 -8.38 0.56
N ILE A 26 -16.52 -9.27 0.25
CA ILE A 26 -17.74 -9.53 1.02
C ILE A 26 -17.84 -11.01 1.34
N ASN A 27 -18.29 -11.34 2.55
CA ASN A 27 -18.63 -12.72 2.90
C ASN A 27 -19.88 -13.12 2.11
N TRP A 28 -19.72 -14.02 1.14
CA TRP A 28 -20.80 -14.60 0.35
C TRP A 28 -20.87 -16.13 0.51
N GLU A 29 -20.29 -16.64 1.59
CA GLU A 29 -20.37 -18.06 1.95
C GLU A 29 -21.82 -18.55 1.98
N ASN A 30 -22.05 -19.78 1.54
CA ASN A 30 -23.38 -20.41 1.53
C ASN A 30 -24.45 -19.52 0.85
N ASN A 31 -24.08 -18.88 -0.27
CA ASN A 31 -24.91 -17.93 -1.01
C ASN A 31 -25.36 -16.72 -0.16
N GLY A 32 -24.46 -16.19 0.66
CA GLY A 32 -24.70 -15.04 1.53
C GLY A 32 -25.72 -15.33 2.63
N SER A 33 -25.74 -16.54 3.18
CA SER A 33 -26.74 -16.94 4.19
C SER A 33 -26.71 -16.05 5.43
N GLU A 34 -25.52 -15.61 5.85
CA GLU A 34 -25.34 -14.68 6.97
C GLU A 34 -25.98 -13.33 6.66
N LEU A 35 -25.68 -12.77 5.49
CA LEU A 35 -26.24 -11.50 5.03
C LEU A 35 -27.76 -11.56 4.90
N LYS A 36 -28.31 -12.66 4.36
CA LYS A 36 -29.77 -12.84 4.19
C LYS A 36 -30.53 -12.94 5.51
N LYS A 37 -29.88 -13.41 6.59
CA LYS A 37 -30.48 -13.48 7.93
C LYS A 37 -30.42 -12.14 8.68
N SER A 38 -29.59 -11.20 8.23
CA SER A 38 -29.43 -9.89 8.87
C SER A 38 -30.59 -8.95 8.50
N ASN A 39 -31.27 -8.41 9.51
CA ASN A 39 -32.37 -7.45 9.33
C ASN A 39 -31.93 -6.12 8.68
N ASN A 40 -30.63 -5.83 8.68
CA ASN A 40 -30.06 -4.59 8.12
C ASN A 40 -29.50 -4.78 6.70
N SER A 41 -29.60 -5.99 6.14
CA SER A 41 -29.07 -6.30 4.81
C SER A 41 -30.21 -6.48 3.81
N ILE A 42 -30.04 -5.91 2.62
CA ILE A 42 -30.97 -6.09 1.50
C ILE A 42 -30.17 -6.61 0.32
N ILE A 43 -30.41 -7.87 -0.04
CA ILE A 43 -29.80 -8.48 -1.22
C ILE A 43 -30.55 -8.00 -2.47
N ARG A 44 -29.91 -7.15 -3.27
CA ARG A 44 -30.47 -6.58 -4.49
C ARG A 44 -29.88 -7.24 -5.73
N ASN A 45 -30.73 -7.56 -6.69
CA ASN A 45 -30.33 -8.04 -8.02
C ASN A 45 -29.33 -9.22 -8.04
N PRO A 46 -29.52 -10.29 -7.23
CA PRO A 46 -28.55 -11.40 -7.15
C PRO A 46 -28.38 -12.15 -8.49
N SER A 47 -29.35 -12.06 -9.40
CA SER A 47 -29.27 -12.62 -10.76
C SER A 47 -28.21 -11.95 -11.65
N PHE A 48 -27.65 -10.82 -11.22
CA PHE A 48 -26.58 -10.09 -11.90
C PHE A 48 -25.21 -10.25 -11.23
N TYR A 49 -25.11 -10.95 -10.09
CA TYR A 49 -23.82 -11.22 -9.47
C TYR A 49 -22.96 -12.11 -10.36
N PHE A 50 -21.65 -11.97 -10.20
CA PHE A 50 -20.62 -12.70 -10.94
C PHE A 50 -20.58 -12.45 -12.46
N LYS A 51 -21.34 -11.47 -12.97
CA LYS A 51 -21.30 -11.04 -14.36
C LYS A 51 -20.27 -9.94 -14.56
N LYS A 52 -19.57 -9.97 -15.70
CA LYS A 52 -18.79 -8.84 -16.19
C LYS A 52 -19.69 -7.66 -16.54
N GLY A 53 -19.16 -6.45 -16.41
CA GLY A 53 -19.89 -5.24 -16.78
C GLY A 53 -19.05 -3.98 -16.58
N LEU A 54 -19.75 -2.86 -16.49
CA LEU A 54 -19.16 -1.55 -16.26
C LEU A 54 -19.66 -0.98 -14.93
N THR A 55 -18.81 -0.27 -14.20
CA THR A 55 -19.16 0.34 -12.92
C THR A 55 -18.72 1.79 -12.85
N TRP A 56 -19.36 2.58 -12.00
CA TRP A 56 -18.98 3.96 -11.71
C TRP A 56 -19.24 4.27 -10.24
N ASN A 57 -18.81 5.46 -9.80
CA ASN A 57 -19.15 5.95 -8.46
C ASN A 57 -20.54 6.59 -8.50
N ASP A 58 -21.48 6.09 -7.69
CA ASP A 58 -22.83 6.67 -7.56
C ASP A 58 -22.80 8.14 -7.09
N ILE A 59 -21.82 8.46 -6.22
CA ILE A 59 -21.59 9.81 -5.72
C ILE A 59 -20.15 10.20 -6.03
N SER A 60 -19.95 11.36 -6.65
CA SER A 60 -18.62 11.89 -6.95
C SER A 60 -18.65 13.42 -6.90
N SER A 61 -17.64 14.02 -6.27
CA SER A 61 -17.39 15.47 -6.35
C SER A 61 -16.60 15.87 -7.60
N GLY A 62 -16.09 14.88 -8.35
CA GLY A 62 -15.39 15.07 -9.61
C GLY A 62 -16.25 14.65 -10.80
N GLN A 63 -15.61 14.61 -11.98
CA GLN A 63 -16.24 14.13 -13.22
C GLN A 63 -16.75 12.69 -13.08
N PHE A 64 -17.68 12.33 -13.96
CA PHE A 64 -18.08 10.94 -14.14
C PHE A 64 -16.90 10.11 -14.63
N ALA A 65 -16.77 8.89 -14.10
CA ALA A 65 -15.75 7.94 -14.52
C ALA A 65 -16.31 6.52 -14.46
N MET A 66 -16.41 5.92 -15.64
CA MET A 66 -16.77 4.52 -15.81
C MET A 66 -15.51 3.65 -15.81
N ARG A 67 -15.58 2.49 -15.17
CA ARG A 67 -14.53 1.49 -15.07
C ARG A 67 -15.02 0.13 -15.52
N TRP A 68 -14.11 -0.63 -16.08
CA TRP A 68 -14.28 -2.02 -16.40
C TRP A 68 -14.32 -2.88 -15.12
N GLN A 69 -15.33 -3.75 -15.03
CA GLN A 69 -15.46 -4.72 -13.95
C GLN A 69 -15.36 -6.15 -14.51
N ASP A 70 -14.23 -6.79 -14.22
CA ASP A 70 -13.96 -8.21 -14.48
C ASP A 70 -14.97 -9.16 -13.78
N GLU A 71 -15.04 -10.40 -14.28
CA GLU A 71 -15.91 -11.46 -13.75
C GLU A 71 -15.58 -11.84 -12.30
N LYS A 72 -16.55 -12.47 -11.60
CA LYS A 72 -16.41 -13.09 -10.26
C LYS A 72 -16.51 -12.15 -9.05
N GLY A 73 -17.49 -11.25 -9.03
CA GLY A 73 -17.78 -10.46 -7.83
C GLY A 73 -19.24 -10.06 -7.66
N LEU A 74 -19.53 -9.43 -6.52
CA LEU A 74 -20.78 -8.76 -6.22
C LEU A 74 -20.63 -7.25 -6.46
N PHE A 75 -21.71 -6.50 -6.32
CA PHE A 75 -21.68 -5.04 -6.35
C PHE A 75 -22.67 -4.48 -5.33
N GLU A 76 -22.34 -3.30 -4.79
CA GLU A 76 -23.16 -2.59 -3.83
C GLU A 76 -23.73 -1.28 -4.41
N GLY A 77 -24.59 -0.59 -3.66
CA GLY A 77 -25.32 0.57 -4.17
C GLY A 77 -24.43 1.75 -4.56
N LYS A 78 -23.27 1.92 -3.91
CA LYS A 78 -22.32 3.00 -4.25
C LYS A 78 -21.36 2.67 -5.39
N GLY A 79 -21.38 1.44 -5.87
CA GLY A 79 -20.70 1.00 -7.10
C GLY A 79 -21.71 0.36 -8.06
N PRO A 80 -22.69 1.12 -8.60
CA PRO A 80 -23.66 0.61 -9.54
C PRO A 80 -22.99 -0.02 -10.76
N MET A 81 -23.73 -0.91 -11.42
CA MET A 81 -23.25 -1.70 -12.55
C MET A 81 -24.17 -1.54 -13.76
N ALA A 82 -23.57 -1.47 -14.95
CA ALA A 82 -24.22 -1.61 -16.24
C ALA A 82 -23.78 -2.90 -16.93
N PHE A 83 -24.73 -3.64 -17.48
CA PHE A 83 -24.50 -4.94 -18.13
C PHE A 83 -24.88 -4.85 -19.60
N CYS A 84 -23.89 -5.04 -20.48
CA CYS A 84 -24.07 -4.99 -21.93
C CYS A 84 -24.12 -6.42 -22.50
N SER A 85 -25.02 -6.66 -23.46
CA SER A 85 -25.10 -7.95 -24.16
C SER A 85 -23.98 -8.14 -25.19
N LYS A 86 -23.51 -7.04 -25.80
CA LYS A 86 -22.39 -6.96 -26.76
C LYS A 86 -21.66 -5.63 -26.59
N ASN A 87 -20.45 -5.53 -27.16
CA ASN A 87 -19.69 -4.28 -27.32
C ASN A 87 -19.49 -3.50 -26.02
N THR A 88 -19.21 -4.19 -24.91
CA THR A 88 -19.05 -3.57 -23.58
C THR A 88 -17.97 -2.46 -23.58
N GLU A 89 -16.88 -2.69 -24.30
CA GLU A 89 -15.78 -1.73 -24.45
C GLU A 89 -16.21 -0.48 -25.23
N TYR A 90 -17.11 -0.60 -26.21
CA TYR A 90 -17.67 0.56 -26.90
C TYR A 90 -18.43 1.48 -25.93
N PHE A 91 -19.29 0.90 -25.09
CA PHE A 91 -20.04 1.66 -24.08
C PHE A 91 -19.12 2.27 -23.02
N LEU A 92 -18.04 1.58 -22.64
CA LEU A 92 -17.02 2.17 -21.77
C LEU A 92 -16.36 3.38 -22.42
N GLY A 93 -16.00 3.29 -23.70
CA GLY A 93 -15.47 4.40 -24.49
C GLY A 93 -16.44 5.58 -24.57
N LEU A 94 -17.70 5.32 -24.89
CA LEU A 94 -18.74 6.34 -24.99
C LEU A 94 -18.89 7.09 -23.68
N MET A 95 -19.02 6.35 -22.58
CA MET A 95 -19.37 6.92 -21.28
C MET A 95 -18.21 7.67 -20.61
N ASN A 96 -16.97 7.41 -21.01
CA ASN A 96 -15.80 8.20 -20.62
C ASN A 96 -15.42 9.28 -21.64
N SER A 97 -16.24 9.49 -22.69
CA SER A 97 -15.97 10.54 -23.68
C SER A 97 -16.45 11.92 -23.23
N LYS A 98 -15.87 12.98 -23.80
CA LYS A 98 -16.34 14.37 -23.60
C LYS A 98 -17.79 14.60 -24.07
N VAL A 99 -18.29 13.78 -24.98
CA VAL A 99 -19.70 13.85 -25.41
C VAL A 99 -20.61 13.43 -24.25
N SER A 100 -20.33 12.29 -23.63
CA SER A 100 -21.08 11.83 -22.44
C SER A 100 -20.90 12.77 -21.26
N GLU A 101 -19.71 13.32 -21.06
CA GLU A 101 -19.47 14.34 -20.02
C GLU A 101 -20.46 15.52 -20.17
N LYS A 102 -20.63 16.04 -21.39
CA LYS A 102 -21.56 17.15 -21.65
C LYS A 102 -23.02 16.79 -21.45
N PHE A 103 -23.44 15.57 -21.81
CA PHE A 103 -24.79 15.12 -21.50
C PHE A 103 -25.01 14.96 -20.00
N LEU A 104 -24.02 14.45 -19.27
CA LEU A 104 -24.08 14.28 -17.83
C LEU A 104 -24.09 15.61 -17.08
N ASP A 105 -23.39 16.64 -17.56
CA ASP A 105 -23.47 18.01 -17.02
C ASP A 105 -24.94 18.51 -16.98
N PHE A 106 -25.76 18.12 -17.97
CA PHE A 106 -27.18 18.47 -18.04
C PHE A 106 -28.09 17.50 -17.27
N LEU A 107 -27.85 16.18 -17.41
CA LEU A 107 -28.72 15.13 -16.85
C LEU A 107 -28.50 14.93 -15.35
N CYS A 108 -27.30 15.20 -14.85
CA CYS A 108 -26.89 14.99 -13.46
C CYS A 108 -26.41 16.33 -12.84
N PRO A 109 -27.31 17.28 -12.54
CA PRO A 109 -26.92 18.60 -12.01
C PRO A 109 -26.43 18.56 -10.54
N THR A 110 -26.37 17.39 -9.93
CA THR A 110 -25.92 17.17 -8.54
C THR A 110 -24.75 16.19 -8.53
N LEU A 111 -24.14 15.95 -7.36
CA LEU A 111 -23.02 15.00 -7.23
C LEU A 111 -23.40 13.53 -7.44
N ASN A 112 -24.67 13.22 -7.69
CA ASN A 112 -25.19 11.86 -7.83
C ASN A 112 -25.32 11.47 -9.31
N PHE A 113 -24.65 10.39 -9.69
CA PHE A 113 -24.75 9.76 -11.01
C PHE A 113 -25.69 8.56 -10.93
N ASN A 114 -26.98 8.82 -10.76
CA ASN A 114 -27.97 7.76 -10.56
C ASN A 114 -28.15 6.91 -11.83
N ILE A 115 -28.46 5.62 -11.66
CA ILE A 115 -28.70 4.67 -12.76
C ILE A 115 -29.73 5.20 -13.77
N GLY A 116 -30.80 5.84 -13.30
CA GLY A 116 -31.84 6.39 -14.16
C GLY A 116 -31.35 7.51 -15.07
N ASP A 117 -30.40 8.34 -14.62
CA ASP A 117 -29.87 9.44 -15.42
C ASP A 117 -28.80 8.96 -16.40
N ILE A 118 -27.95 8.02 -15.97
CA ILE A 118 -27.00 7.33 -16.85
C ILE A 118 -27.72 6.60 -18.00
N SER A 119 -28.90 6.01 -17.73
CA SER A 119 -29.69 5.32 -18.75
C SER A 119 -30.30 6.22 -19.83
N LYS A 120 -30.28 7.56 -19.65
CA LYS A 120 -30.83 8.53 -20.60
C LYS A 120 -29.78 9.07 -21.58
N ILE A 121 -28.52 8.64 -21.47
CA ILE A 121 -27.47 9.08 -22.39
C ILE A 121 -27.83 8.64 -23.81
N PRO A 122 -27.93 9.57 -24.78
CA PRO A 122 -28.29 9.22 -26.14
C PRO A 122 -27.16 8.42 -26.79
N ILE A 123 -27.52 7.32 -27.46
CA ILE A 123 -26.58 6.45 -28.16
C ILE A 123 -26.88 6.54 -29.65
N ILE A 124 -25.88 6.90 -30.45
CA ILE A 124 -25.92 6.75 -31.91
C ILE A 124 -25.40 5.35 -32.22
N GLU A 125 -26.21 4.54 -32.90
CA GLU A 125 -25.82 3.19 -33.30
C GLU A 125 -24.60 3.27 -34.26
N PRO A 126 -23.43 2.73 -33.86
CA PRO A 126 -22.24 2.80 -34.69
C PRO A 126 -22.33 1.83 -35.88
N THR A 127 -21.63 2.14 -36.96
CA THR A 127 -21.29 1.12 -37.95
C THR A 127 -20.34 0.08 -37.33
N GLU A 128 -20.27 -1.11 -37.93
CA GLU A 128 -19.37 -2.18 -37.46
C GLU A 128 -17.92 -1.69 -37.36
N SER A 129 -17.43 -0.99 -38.39
CA SER A 129 -16.08 -0.41 -38.42
C SER A 129 -15.86 0.67 -37.34
N GLN A 130 -16.84 1.53 -37.08
CA GLN A 130 -16.76 2.52 -36.00
C GLN A 130 -16.70 1.84 -34.63
N CYS A 131 -17.50 0.78 -34.44
CA CYS A 131 -17.53 0.01 -33.21
C CYS A 131 -16.17 -0.67 -32.96
N GLU A 132 -15.63 -1.37 -33.96
CA GLU A 132 -14.31 -2.01 -33.88
C GLU A 132 -13.18 -1.03 -33.58
N ASN A 133 -13.18 0.15 -34.21
CA ASN A 133 -12.19 1.18 -33.97
C ASN A 133 -12.16 1.63 -32.50
N VAL A 134 -13.33 1.93 -31.92
CA VAL A 134 -13.44 2.31 -30.51
C VAL A 134 -13.03 1.17 -29.59
N ILE A 135 -13.49 -0.06 -29.86
CA ILE A 135 -13.13 -1.23 -29.05
C ILE A 135 -11.61 -1.41 -28.99
N ASN A 136 -10.92 -1.31 -30.12
CA ASN A 136 -9.46 -1.43 -30.19
C ASN A 136 -8.73 -0.36 -29.36
N ILE A 137 -9.22 0.88 -29.38
CA ILE A 137 -8.67 1.98 -28.56
C ILE A 137 -8.91 1.70 -27.07
N VAL A 138 -10.14 1.38 -26.70
CA VAL A 138 -10.53 1.15 -25.30
C VAL A 138 -9.81 -0.06 -24.70
N GLN A 139 -9.57 -1.12 -25.47
CA GLN A 139 -8.79 -2.27 -24.98
C GLN A 139 -7.35 -1.90 -24.62
N LYS A 140 -6.69 -1.04 -25.40
CA LYS A 140 -5.35 -0.51 -25.07
C LYS A 140 -5.38 0.33 -23.80
N ILE A 141 -6.39 1.20 -23.68
CA ILE A 141 -6.62 2.04 -22.49
C ILE A 141 -6.81 1.18 -21.22
N ILE A 142 -7.65 0.14 -21.29
CA ILE A 142 -7.86 -0.80 -20.19
C ILE A 142 -6.55 -1.50 -19.83
N SER A 143 -5.76 -1.93 -20.83
CA SER A 143 -4.48 -2.61 -20.61
C SER A 143 -3.49 -1.74 -19.83
N ILE A 144 -3.32 -0.47 -20.24
CA ILE A 144 -2.46 0.49 -19.52
C ILE A 144 -2.98 0.73 -18.11
N SER A 145 -4.29 0.95 -17.96
CA SER A 145 -4.92 1.21 -16.65
C SER A 145 -4.82 0.02 -15.68
N LYS A 146 -4.87 -1.21 -16.21
CA LYS A 146 -4.72 -2.44 -15.43
C LYS A 146 -3.27 -2.67 -15.02
N LYS A 147 -2.31 -2.47 -15.94
CA LYS A 147 -0.87 -2.50 -15.66
C LYS A 147 -0.51 -1.52 -14.54
N ASP A 148 -1.02 -0.30 -14.61
CA ASP A 148 -0.81 0.73 -13.58
C ASP A 148 -1.40 0.30 -12.22
N TRP A 149 -2.65 -0.18 -12.18
CA TRP A 149 -3.29 -0.64 -10.95
C TRP A 149 -2.53 -1.82 -10.30
N ASP A 150 -2.12 -2.79 -11.11
CA ASP A 150 -1.42 -3.99 -10.66
C ASP A 150 0.07 -3.74 -10.34
N SER A 151 0.55 -2.50 -10.48
CA SER A 151 1.92 -2.11 -10.09
C SER A 151 2.06 -1.70 -8.61
N TYR A 152 0.96 -1.63 -7.87
CA TYR A 152 0.93 -1.24 -6.45
C TYR A 152 0.54 -2.40 -5.54
N GLU A 153 1.16 -2.49 -4.36
CA GLU A 153 0.95 -3.56 -3.37
C GLU A 153 -0.49 -3.74 -2.87
N THR A 154 -1.35 -2.74 -3.07
CA THR A 154 -2.78 -2.82 -2.72
C THR A 154 -3.58 -3.63 -3.74
N SER A 155 -3.04 -3.88 -4.93
CA SER A 155 -3.65 -4.79 -5.89
C SER A 155 -3.36 -6.24 -5.52
N TRP A 156 -4.42 -7.06 -5.51
CA TRP A 156 -4.34 -8.52 -5.42
C TRP A 156 -3.52 -9.20 -6.53
N ASN A 157 -3.24 -8.51 -7.64
CA ASN A 157 -2.42 -9.01 -8.74
C ASN A 157 -1.02 -8.38 -8.74
N PHE A 158 -0.65 -7.65 -7.69
CA PHE A 158 0.70 -7.12 -7.56
C PHE A 158 1.72 -8.25 -7.62
N LYS A 159 2.73 -8.09 -8.48
CA LYS A 159 3.74 -9.11 -8.76
C LYS A 159 5.08 -8.81 -8.10
N ILE A 160 5.62 -7.63 -8.38
CA ILE A 160 6.96 -7.22 -7.98
C ILE A 160 7.05 -5.69 -7.98
N ASN A 161 7.89 -5.12 -7.12
CA ASN A 161 8.16 -3.69 -7.13
C ASN A 161 8.77 -3.24 -8.47
N SER A 162 8.31 -2.11 -9.01
CA SER A 162 8.72 -1.64 -10.33
C SER A 162 10.21 -1.33 -10.48
N LEU A 163 10.92 -0.99 -9.39
CA LEU A 163 12.39 -0.79 -9.43
C LEU A 163 13.17 -2.07 -9.73
N LEU A 164 12.55 -3.25 -9.57
CA LEU A 164 13.18 -4.55 -9.78
C LEU A 164 12.91 -5.16 -11.16
N LYS A 165 12.05 -4.53 -11.97
CA LYS A 165 11.66 -5.07 -13.28
C LYS A 165 12.79 -5.06 -14.30
N ASN A 166 13.66 -4.06 -14.22
CA ASN A 166 14.80 -3.91 -15.11
C ASN A 166 16.08 -4.27 -14.35
N GLN A 167 16.90 -5.15 -14.93
CA GLN A 167 18.20 -5.49 -14.37
C GLN A 167 19.18 -4.35 -14.62
N THR A 168 19.33 -3.46 -13.64
CA THR A 168 20.33 -2.38 -13.63
C THR A 168 21.36 -2.63 -12.53
N SER A 169 22.57 -2.09 -12.66
CA SER A 169 23.58 -2.13 -11.60
C SER A 169 23.38 -1.04 -10.54
N GLN A 170 22.76 0.08 -10.93
CA GLN A 170 22.40 1.18 -10.04
C GLN A 170 20.89 1.33 -9.91
N ILE A 171 20.40 1.55 -8.69
CA ILE A 171 18.98 1.76 -8.40
C ILE A 171 18.46 3.06 -9.02
N LYS A 172 19.33 4.06 -9.19
CA LYS A 172 19.03 5.32 -9.86
C LYS A 172 18.62 5.11 -11.31
N ASP A 173 19.33 4.26 -12.04
CA ASP A 173 19.00 3.94 -13.43
C ASP A 173 17.69 3.15 -13.53
N GLY A 174 17.46 2.24 -12.57
CA GLY A 174 16.19 1.52 -12.44
C GLY A 174 15.02 2.48 -12.22
N TYR A 175 15.18 3.48 -11.33
CA TYR A 175 14.21 4.54 -11.11
C TYR A 175 13.99 5.41 -12.35
N GLN A 176 15.05 5.85 -13.03
CA GLN A 176 14.93 6.67 -14.24
C GLN A 176 14.22 5.92 -15.37
N SER A 177 14.48 4.62 -15.52
CA SER A 177 13.81 3.75 -16.48
C SER A 177 12.31 3.62 -16.15
N PHE A 178 11.99 3.32 -14.89
CA PHE A 178 10.62 3.24 -14.41
C PHE A 178 9.86 4.57 -14.58
N PHE A 179 10.48 5.68 -14.20
CA PHE A 179 9.90 7.01 -14.35
C PHE A 179 9.61 7.34 -15.82
N SER A 180 10.54 7.03 -16.71
CA SER A 180 10.37 7.21 -18.16
C SER A 180 9.22 6.35 -18.71
N GLU A 181 9.08 5.11 -18.25
CA GLU A 181 7.97 4.23 -18.60
C GLU A 181 6.62 4.82 -18.14
N CYS A 182 6.56 5.36 -16.91
CA CYS A 182 5.35 6.01 -16.39
C CYS A 182 4.94 7.23 -17.22
N GLN A 183 5.92 8.05 -17.65
CA GLN A 183 5.66 9.19 -18.52
C GLN A 183 5.15 8.76 -19.90
N GLN A 184 5.73 7.72 -20.48
CA GLN A 184 5.29 7.16 -21.76
C GLN A 184 3.88 6.57 -21.66
N ASP A 185 3.57 5.84 -20.58
CA ASP A 185 2.23 5.30 -20.34
C ASP A 185 1.21 6.43 -20.20
N ALA A 186 1.53 7.51 -19.47
CA ALA A 186 0.65 8.68 -19.32
C ALA A 186 0.42 9.44 -20.64
N LEU A 187 1.46 9.61 -21.46
CA LEU A 187 1.37 10.24 -22.78
C LEU A 187 0.53 9.39 -23.74
N SER A 188 0.82 8.08 -23.82
CA SER A 188 0.08 7.13 -24.67
C SER A 188 -1.39 7.08 -24.26
N MET A 189 -1.67 7.10 -22.96
CA MET A 189 -3.02 7.15 -22.43
C MET A 189 -3.74 8.45 -22.82
N ALA A 190 -3.08 9.61 -22.72
CA ALA A 190 -3.66 10.89 -23.15
C ALA A 190 -4.01 10.89 -24.65
N GLU A 191 -3.14 10.34 -25.50
CA GLU A 191 -3.38 10.22 -26.95
C GLU A 191 -4.55 9.28 -27.26
N LEU A 192 -4.63 8.14 -26.56
CA LEU A 192 -5.72 7.18 -26.71
C LEU A 192 -7.06 7.76 -26.23
N GLU A 193 -7.09 8.44 -25.08
CA GLU A 193 -8.29 9.13 -24.58
C GLU A 193 -8.71 10.26 -25.53
N SER A 194 -7.76 11.02 -26.07
CA SER A 194 -8.04 12.06 -27.07
C SER A 194 -8.64 11.47 -28.36
N SER A 195 -8.09 10.34 -28.81
CA SER A 195 -8.60 9.60 -29.97
C SER A 195 -10.00 9.06 -29.73
N ASN A 196 -10.27 8.49 -28.54
CA ASN A 196 -11.61 8.08 -28.13
C ASN A 196 -12.59 9.26 -28.15
N ASN A 197 -12.19 10.40 -27.58
CA ASN A 197 -13.01 11.61 -27.60
C ASN A 197 -13.30 12.09 -29.03
N ASN A 198 -12.29 12.19 -29.89
CA ASN A 198 -12.44 12.64 -31.27
C ASN A 198 -13.38 11.74 -32.07
N ASN A 199 -13.31 10.42 -31.88
CA ASN A 199 -14.25 9.48 -32.50
C ASN A 199 -15.70 9.79 -32.10
N PHE A 200 -15.99 9.91 -30.80
CA PHE A 200 -17.35 10.20 -30.34
C PHE A 200 -17.83 11.61 -30.73
N ILE A 201 -16.95 12.61 -30.69
CA ILE A 201 -17.28 13.97 -31.16
C ILE A 201 -17.69 13.93 -32.63
N HIS A 202 -16.95 13.19 -33.46
CA HIS A 202 -17.26 13.02 -34.87
C HIS A 202 -18.57 12.25 -35.10
N TYR A 203 -18.78 11.14 -34.38
CA TYR A 203 -19.99 10.33 -34.54
C TYR A 203 -21.27 11.08 -34.16
N TYR A 204 -21.16 12.06 -33.26
CA TYR A 204 -22.27 12.92 -32.84
C TYR A 204 -22.36 14.24 -33.63
N GLY A 205 -21.44 14.51 -34.55
CA GLY A 205 -21.41 15.75 -35.35
C GLY A 205 -21.15 17.02 -34.52
N LEU A 206 -20.30 16.91 -33.49
CA LEU A 206 -20.04 17.97 -32.50
C LEU A 206 -18.65 18.61 -32.66
N GLU A 207 -18.00 18.49 -33.82
CA GLU A 207 -16.62 18.93 -34.05
C GLU A 207 -16.43 20.45 -33.87
N ASN A 208 -17.49 21.23 -34.10
CA ASN A 208 -17.46 22.68 -33.91
C ASN A 208 -17.69 23.10 -32.45
N GLU A 209 -18.20 22.21 -31.61
CA GLU A 209 -18.61 22.50 -30.23
C GLU A 209 -17.61 21.96 -29.20
N LEU A 210 -16.96 20.83 -29.51
CA LEU A 210 -16.11 20.10 -28.58
C LEU A 210 -14.72 19.83 -29.15
N LYS A 211 -13.72 19.86 -28.26
CA LYS A 211 -12.34 19.48 -28.57
C LYS A 211 -11.99 18.19 -27.84
N GLY A 212 -11.47 17.19 -28.53
CA GLY A 212 -11.17 15.89 -27.92
C GLY A 212 -9.90 15.84 -27.08
N ASP A 213 -9.03 16.85 -27.16
CA ASP A 213 -7.71 16.83 -26.51
C ASP A 213 -7.78 16.56 -25.00
N VAL A 214 -6.99 15.59 -24.54
CA VAL A 214 -6.79 15.27 -23.12
C VAL A 214 -5.37 15.66 -22.73
N LYS A 215 -5.24 16.43 -21.65
CA LYS A 215 -3.93 16.80 -21.12
C LYS A 215 -3.37 15.68 -20.25
N VAL A 216 -2.05 15.55 -20.21
CA VAL A 216 -1.38 14.54 -19.36
C VAL A 216 -1.78 14.64 -17.90
N ASN A 217 -2.01 15.85 -17.36
CA ASN A 217 -2.44 16.02 -15.98
C ASN A 217 -3.92 15.65 -15.70
N GLU A 218 -4.68 15.26 -16.72
CA GLU A 218 -6.06 14.73 -16.60
C GLU A 218 -6.09 13.19 -16.61
N VAL A 219 -4.98 12.54 -16.99
CA VAL A 219 -4.87 11.08 -17.09
C VAL A 219 -4.80 10.43 -15.71
N SER A 220 -5.83 9.65 -15.36
CA SER A 220 -6.03 9.10 -14.01
C SER A 220 -5.20 7.85 -13.67
N LEU A 221 -3.95 7.78 -14.13
CA LEU A 221 -3.00 6.72 -13.73
C LEU A 221 -2.35 7.09 -12.39
N SER A 222 -2.13 6.10 -11.51
CA SER A 222 -1.49 6.30 -10.21
C SER A 222 0.01 6.58 -10.36
N SER A 223 0.61 6.06 -11.43
CA SER A 223 2.00 6.33 -11.82
C SER A 223 2.21 7.69 -12.50
N ASN A 224 1.14 8.43 -12.81
CA ASN A 224 1.23 9.75 -13.42
C ASN A 224 1.39 10.85 -12.35
N PRO A 225 2.59 11.44 -12.17
CA PRO A 225 2.84 12.43 -11.12
C PRO A 225 2.00 13.70 -11.31
N PHE A 226 1.73 14.08 -12.57
CA PHE A 226 0.98 15.29 -12.92
C PHE A 226 -0.50 15.22 -12.50
N PHE A 227 -1.03 14.00 -12.40
CA PHE A 227 -2.37 13.74 -11.89
C PHE A 227 -2.37 13.47 -10.38
N ARG A 228 -1.48 12.58 -9.90
CA ARG A 228 -1.45 12.09 -8.51
C ARG A 228 -1.27 13.19 -7.46
N TYR A 229 -0.44 14.21 -7.72
CA TYR A 229 -0.07 15.22 -6.71
C TYR A 229 -0.79 16.57 -6.86
N GLY A 230 -1.68 16.69 -7.84
CA GLY A 230 -2.50 17.88 -8.07
C GLY A 230 -1.86 18.88 -9.03
N LYS A 231 -2.70 19.45 -9.90
CA LYS A 231 -2.31 20.31 -11.05
C LYS A 231 -1.70 21.66 -10.67
N ASP A 232 -1.86 22.11 -9.44
CA ASP A 232 -1.41 23.44 -8.98
C ASP A 232 0.06 23.45 -8.54
N LEU A 233 0.68 22.27 -8.43
CA LEU A 233 2.10 22.14 -8.12
C LEU A 233 2.96 22.27 -9.38
N LEU A 234 4.18 22.79 -9.21
CA LEU A 234 5.18 22.80 -10.29
C LEU A 234 5.56 21.35 -10.69
N PRO A 235 5.80 21.09 -11.98
CA PRO A 235 6.25 19.77 -12.47
C PRO A 235 7.39 19.14 -11.67
N GLU A 236 8.39 19.95 -11.34
CA GLU A 236 9.56 19.51 -10.56
C GLU A 236 9.16 18.98 -9.17
N ILE A 237 8.26 19.68 -8.48
CA ILE A 237 7.74 19.30 -7.17
C ILE A 237 6.93 18.01 -7.24
N GLN A 238 6.13 17.83 -8.29
CA GLN A 238 5.38 16.58 -8.51
C GLN A 238 6.32 15.40 -8.73
N ASN A 239 7.39 15.59 -9.51
CA ASN A 239 8.40 14.56 -9.76
C ASN A 239 9.19 14.20 -8.49
N TYR A 240 9.56 15.18 -7.67
CA TYR A 240 10.22 14.92 -6.39
C TYR A 240 9.31 14.15 -5.41
N ARG A 241 8.00 14.45 -5.38
CA ARG A 241 7.04 13.66 -4.61
C ARG A 241 6.94 12.23 -5.12
N PHE A 242 6.89 12.06 -6.44
CA PHE A 242 6.85 10.75 -7.06
C PHE A 242 8.07 9.92 -6.73
N GLN A 243 9.27 10.51 -6.80
CA GLN A 243 10.50 9.85 -6.41
C GLN A 243 10.46 9.43 -4.95
N SER A 244 10.09 10.35 -4.05
CA SER A 244 10.00 10.05 -2.61
C SER A 244 9.01 8.92 -2.33
N ASP A 245 7.80 8.98 -2.89
CA ASP A 245 6.79 7.93 -2.75
C ASP A 245 7.28 6.59 -3.29
N THR A 246 7.95 6.58 -4.46
CA THR A 246 8.52 5.35 -5.05
C THR A 246 9.49 4.66 -4.09
N PHE A 247 10.32 5.43 -3.38
CA PHE A 247 11.25 4.87 -2.40
C PHE A 247 10.60 4.48 -1.07
N THR A 248 9.52 5.13 -0.65
CA THR A 248 8.73 4.64 0.50
C THR A 248 8.00 3.32 0.17
N GLU A 249 7.44 3.21 -1.03
CA GLU A 249 6.83 1.99 -1.58
C GLU A 249 7.86 0.87 -1.75
N PHE A 250 9.09 1.20 -2.18
CA PHE A 250 10.21 0.25 -2.24
C PHE A 250 10.60 -0.30 -0.85
N LEU A 251 10.68 0.56 0.17
CA LEU A 251 10.99 0.10 1.53
C LEU A 251 9.86 -0.75 2.13
N SER A 252 8.59 -0.43 1.84
CA SER A 252 7.45 -1.29 2.18
C SER A 252 7.58 -2.67 1.56
N TYR A 253 7.92 -2.74 0.26
CA TYR A 253 8.13 -4.01 -0.43
C TYR A 253 9.29 -4.80 0.16
N THR A 254 10.40 -4.12 0.47
CA THR A 254 11.60 -4.72 1.07
C THR A 254 11.29 -5.33 2.43
N ILE A 255 10.51 -4.63 3.28
CA ILE A 255 10.00 -5.19 4.55
C ILE A 255 9.04 -6.36 4.28
N GLY A 256 8.22 -6.29 3.23
CA GLY A 256 7.40 -7.41 2.79
C GLY A 256 8.22 -8.66 2.43
N CYS A 257 9.37 -8.51 1.79
CA CYS A 257 10.33 -9.59 1.55
C CYS A 257 10.92 -10.12 2.86
N MET A 258 11.32 -9.24 3.79
CA MET A 258 11.81 -9.66 5.11
C MET A 258 10.75 -10.45 5.88
N MET A 259 9.48 -10.06 5.79
CA MET A 259 8.37 -10.77 6.44
C MET A 259 7.97 -12.06 5.70
N GLY A 260 8.50 -12.31 4.50
CA GLY A 260 8.12 -13.42 3.62
C GLY A 260 6.79 -13.23 2.88
N ARG A 261 6.15 -12.06 2.98
CA ARG A 261 4.95 -11.73 2.20
C ARG A 261 5.24 -11.78 0.70
N TYR A 262 6.42 -11.30 0.30
CA TYR A 262 6.95 -11.35 -1.05
C TYR A 262 8.30 -12.07 -1.08
N SER A 263 8.81 -12.35 -2.28
CA SER A 263 10.13 -12.95 -2.49
C SER A 263 10.79 -12.44 -3.77
N LEU A 264 12.12 -12.50 -3.82
CA LEU A 264 12.88 -12.34 -5.06
C LEU A 264 12.86 -13.62 -5.93
N ASP A 265 12.48 -14.75 -5.37
CA ASP A 265 12.47 -16.07 -6.04
C ASP A 265 11.09 -16.46 -6.61
N ARG A 266 10.02 -15.70 -6.28
CA ARG A 266 8.64 -15.97 -6.72
C ARG A 266 7.91 -14.66 -7.02
N GLU A 267 7.19 -14.60 -8.14
CA GLU A 267 6.32 -13.46 -8.45
C GLU A 267 5.05 -13.47 -7.61
N GLY A 268 4.64 -12.29 -7.14
CA GLY A 268 3.37 -12.06 -6.45
C GLY A 268 3.39 -12.40 -4.98
N LEU A 269 2.20 -12.40 -4.37
CA LEU A 269 2.01 -12.72 -2.97
C LEU A 269 2.44 -14.17 -2.68
N VAL A 270 3.45 -14.34 -1.83
CA VAL A 270 4.01 -15.67 -1.49
C VAL A 270 3.38 -16.23 -0.22
N TYR A 271 3.25 -15.40 0.84
CA TYR A 271 2.69 -15.84 2.11
C TYR A 271 1.69 -14.84 2.69
N ALA A 272 0.50 -15.34 3.01
CA ALA A 272 -0.56 -14.62 3.72
C ALA A 272 -1.52 -15.58 4.46
N HIS A 273 -1.00 -16.70 4.99
CA HIS A 273 -1.80 -17.61 5.82
C HIS A 273 -1.88 -17.13 7.27
N GLU A 274 -2.82 -17.64 8.05
CA GLU A 274 -2.94 -17.33 9.47
C GLU A 274 -1.98 -18.19 10.30
N GLY A 275 -1.37 -17.60 11.34
CA GLY A 275 -0.67 -18.36 12.38
C GLY A 275 0.67 -18.95 11.96
N ASN A 276 1.35 -18.34 10.98
CA ASN A 276 2.62 -18.84 10.42
C ASN A 276 2.54 -20.27 9.81
N LYS A 277 1.33 -20.78 9.53
CA LYS A 277 1.11 -22.15 9.05
C LYS A 277 1.59 -22.31 7.60
N GLY A 278 2.37 -23.36 7.32
CA GLY A 278 2.89 -23.62 5.98
C GLY A 278 4.17 -22.82 5.62
N PHE A 279 4.63 -21.93 6.52
CA PHE A 279 5.76 -21.05 6.23
C PHE A 279 7.09 -21.82 6.12
N ALA A 280 7.33 -22.77 7.03
CA ALA A 280 8.56 -23.57 7.04
C ALA A 280 8.67 -24.45 5.78
N GLU A 281 7.54 -24.94 5.28
CA GLU A 281 7.44 -25.70 4.03
C GLU A 281 7.86 -24.81 2.84
N LEU A 282 7.32 -23.59 2.74
CA LEU A 282 7.71 -22.63 1.71
C LEU A 282 9.22 -22.32 1.75
N VAL A 283 9.78 -22.12 2.94
CA VAL A 283 11.22 -21.93 3.12
C VAL A 283 12.00 -23.13 2.59
N SER A 284 11.58 -24.36 2.95
CA SER A 284 12.24 -25.59 2.51
C SER A 284 12.15 -25.85 1.00
N GLU A 285 11.08 -25.36 0.35
CA GLU A 285 10.91 -25.37 -1.11
C GLU A 285 11.77 -24.32 -1.83
N GLY A 286 12.54 -23.50 -1.10
CA GLY A 286 13.36 -22.45 -1.67
C GLY A 286 12.58 -21.20 -2.08
N ALA A 287 11.42 -20.94 -1.47
CA ALA A 287 10.63 -19.75 -1.77
C ALA A 287 11.33 -18.43 -1.41
N TYR A 288 12.36 -18.45 -0.57
CA TYR A 288 13.10 -17.26 -0.08
C TYR A 288 14.62 -17.49 -0.12
N LYS A 289 15.12 -18.11 -1.19
CA LYS A 289 16.53 -18.51 -1.30
C LYS A 289 17.46 -17.31 -1.52
N THR A 290 17.07 -16.38 -2.39
CA THR A 290 17.92 -15.25 -2.80
C THR A 290 18.03 -14.19 -1.70
N PHE A 291 16.92 -13.92 -1.02
CA PHE A 291 16.87 -13.08 0.17
C PHE A 291 16.02 -13.79 1.23
N PRO A 292 16.65 -14.42 2.24
CA PRO A 292 15.93 -15.16 3.28
C PRO A 292 14.93 -14.27 3.99
N ALA A 293 13.69 -14.74 4.12
CA ALA A 293 12.73 -14.14 5.02
C ALA A 293 13.18 -14.36 6.48
N ASP A 294 12.73 -13.47 7.35
CA ASP A 294 13.04 -13.49 8.76
C ASP A 294 12.53 -14.78 9.43
N ASN A 295 13.27 -15.30 10.41
CA ASN A 295 12.97 -16.61 10.97
C ASN A 295 11.71 -16.62 11.83
N ASP A 296 11.45 -15.56 12.59
CA ASP A 296 10.34 -15.51 13.53
C ASP A 296 9.27 -14.45 13.22
N GLY A 297 9.52 -13.60 12.23
CA GLY A 297 8.63 -12.55 11.79
C GLY A 297 8.60 -11.35 12.74
N ILE A 298 9.62 -11.17 13.58
CA ILE A 298 9.81 -10.04 14.50
C ILE A 298 10.99 -9.21 14.00
N LEU A 299 10.70 -8.03 13.44
CA LEU A 299 11.73 -7.15 12.87
C LEU A 299 11.96 -5.92 13.74
N PRO A 300 13.09 -5.79 14.45
CA PRO A 300 13.42 -4.58 15.22
C PRO A 300 13.46 -3.32 14.35
N LEU A 301 12.78 -2.26 14.79
CA LEU A 301 12.60 -0.99 14.07
C LEU A 301 13.14 0.19 14.89
N MET A 302 14.40 0.08 15.31
CA MET A 302 15.03 0.97 16.28
C MET A 302 15.73 2.18 15.65
N ASP A 303 15.86 3.25 16.42
CA ASP A 303 16.62 4.47 16.07
C ASP A 303 18.14 4.29 16.14
N ASP A 304 18.61 3.26 16.84
CA ASP A 304 20.00 2.86 17.01
C ASP A 304 20.21 1.38 16.62
N GLU A 305 21.43 1.01 16.24
CA GLU A 305 21.81 -0.35 15.86
C GLU A 305 22.04 -1.23 17.10
N TRP A 306 20.96 -1.81 17.63
CA TRP A 306 21.01 -2.73 18.76
C TRP A 306 20.95 -4.20 18.36
N PHE A 307 20.57 -4.51 17.12
CA PHE A 307 20.42 -5.87 16.61
C PHE A 307 21.06 -5.95 15.22
N ASP A 308 21.82 -7.02 14.97
CA ASP A 308 22.57 -7.19 13.72
C ASP A 308 21.64 -7.36 12.51
N ASP A 309 20.44 -7.87 12.74
CA ASP A 309 19.39 -8.19 11.77
C ASP A 309 18.21 -7.21 11.82
N ASP A 310 18.40 -6.00 12.34
CA ASP A 310 17.33 -5.00 12.33
C ASP A 310 16.90 -4.60 10.90
N VAL A 311 15.74 -3.94 10.78
CA VAL A 311 15.17 -3.57 9.48
C VAL A 311 16.15 -2.74 8.64
N THR A 312 16.95 -1.87 9.24
CA THR A 312 17.88 -1.01 8.49
C THR A 312 19.03 -1.83 7.91
N SER A 313 19.63 -2.70 8.72
CA SER A 313 20.68 -3.62 8.28
C SER A 313 20.20 -4.54 7.17
N ARG A 314 18.96 -5.03 7.30
CA ARG A 314 18.29 -5.87 6.30
C ARG A 314 17.93 -5.12 5.02
N VAL A 315 17.63 -3.81 5.07
CA VAL A 315 17.50 -2.97 3.85
C VAL A 315 18.84 -2.90 3.12
N LYS A 316 19.94 -2.66 3.83
CA LYS A 316 21.29 -2.67 3.24
C LYS A 316 21.63 -4.03 2.61
N GLU A 317 21.31 -5.12 3.30
CA GLU A 317 21.45 -6.48 2.75
C GLU A 317 20.62 -6.65 1.48
N PHE A 318 19.35 -6.24 1.48
CA PHE A 318 18.48 -6.35 0.32
C PHE A 318 19.03 -5.58 -0.89
N VAL A 319 19.48 -4.35 -0.69
CA VAL A 319 20.08 -3.53 -1.76
C VAL A 319 21.33 -4.20 -2.32
N ARG A 320 22.20 -4.75 -1.45
CA ARG A 320 23.36 -5.52 -1.87
C ARG A 320 22.98 -6.78 -2.66
N THR A 321 21.94 -7.50 -2.23
CA THR A 321 21.49 -8.73 -2.88
C THR A 321 20.96 -8.46 -4.29
N VAL A 322 20.24 -7.37 -4.49
CA VAL A 322 19.64 -7.04 -5.79
C VAL A 322 20.63 -6.35 -6.73
N TRP A 323 21.38 -5.35 -6.24
CA TRP A 323 22.23 -4.49 -7.10
C TRP A 323 23.74 -4.76 -6.95
N GLY A 324 24.14 -5.69 -6.08
CA GLY A 324 25.54 -6.04 -5.85
C GLY A 324 26.27 -5.09 -4.90
N GLU A 325 27.52 -5.42 -4.59
CA GLU A 325 28.38 -4.63 -3.68
C GLU A 325 28.99 -3.39 -4.35
N GLU A 326 29.24 -3.45 -5.67
CA GLU A 326 30.01 -2.44 -6.42
C GLU A 326 29.46 -1.01 -6.24
N HIS A 327 28.14 -0.85 -6.32
CA HIS A 327 27.45 0.45 -6.19
C HIS A 327 26.63 0.57 -4.91
N LEU A 328 26.89 -0.26 -3.89
CA LEU A 328 26.06 -0.32 -2.69
C LEU A 328 25.93 1.04 -2.00
N GLN A 329 27.04 1.76 -1.82
CA GLN A 329 27.03 3.06 -1.15
C GLN A 329 26.23 4.11 -1.95
N GLU A 330 26.44 4.18 -3.26
CA GLU A 330 25.73 5.09 -4.16
C GLU A 330 24.22 4.80 -4.18
N ASN A 331 23.85 3.51 -4.15
CA ASN A 331 22.46 3.08 -4.08
C ASN A 331 21.81 3.49 -2.76
N LEU A 332 22.49 3.32 -1.62
CA LEU A 332 22.00 3.75 -0.32
C LEU A 332 21.86 5.27 -0.23
N GLU A 333 22.82 6.02 -0.78
CA GLU A 333 22.77 7.48 -0.87
C GLU A 333 21.56 7.94 -1.68
N PHE A 334 21.32 7.34 -2.85
CA PHE A 334 20.16 7.69 -3.66
C PHE A 334 18.82 7.40 -2.97
N ILE A 335 18.71 6.29 -2.21
CA ILE A 335 17.52 6.01 -1.40
C ILE A 335 17.36 7.10 -0.34
N ALA A 336 18.41 7.42 0.43
CA ALA A 336 18.38 8.41 1.50
C ALA A 336 18.01 9.82 0.99
N GLU A 337 18.59 10.24 -0.13
CA GLU A 337 18.28 11.50 -0.80
C GLU A 337 16.83 11.54 -1.26
N SER A 338 16.33 10.45 -1.86
CA SER A 338 14.94 10.34 -2.32
C SER A 338 13.92 10.44 -1.18
N LEU A 339 14.22 9.84 -0.03
CA LEU A 339 13.39 9.98 1.18
C LEU A 339 13.39 11.43 1.69
N CYS A 340 14.52 12.14 1.57
CA CYS A 340 14.64 13.53 2.00
C CYS A 340 13.94 14.55 1.09
N LEU A 341 13.46 14.13 -0.09
CA LEU A 341 12.70 15.01 -0.98
C LEU A 341 11.35 15.40 -0.37
N TYR A 342 10.62 14.44 0.20
CA TYR A 342 9.28 14.68 0.76
C TYR A 342 8.92 13.86 2.01
N ALA A 343 9.42 12.63 2.15
CA ALA A 343 9.03 11.77 3.26
C ALA A 343 9.56 12.28 4.61
N ILE A 344 10.82 12.73 4.66
CA ILE A 344 11.47 13.25 5.86
C ILE A 344 12.30 14.49 5.55
N LYS A 345 12.58 15.31 6.56
CA LYS A 345 13.49 16.45 6.40
C LYS A 345 14.95 15.97 6.35
N PRO A 346 15.82 16.62 5.55
CA PRO A 346 17.25 16.35 5.56
C PRO A 346 17.88 16.79 6.89
N LYS A 347 18.91 16.05 7.33
CA LYS A 347 19.69 16.35 8.52
C LYS A 347 21.16 16.45 8.14
N LYS A 348 21.80 17.57 8.47
CA LYS A 348 23.19 17.84 8.06
C LYS A 348 24.16 16.85 8.70
N GLY A 349 25.03 16.25 7.89
CA GLY A 349 26.10 15.35 8.33
C GLY A 349 25.62 13.96 8.76
N GLU A 350 24.39 13.57 8.40
CA GLU A 350 23.86 12.22 8.62
C GLU A 350 24.28 11.32 7.45
N SER A 351 24.68 10.08 7.75
CA SER A 351 25.01 9.10 6.71
C SER A 351 23.74 8.61 6.00
N ALA A 352 23.88 8.04 4.79
CA ALA A 352 22.75 7.47 4.06
C ALA A 352 22.00 6.40 4.87
N LEU A 353 22.74 5.52 5.55
CA LEU A 353 22.16 4.46 6.37
C LEU A 353 21.42 5.01 7.59
N ASP A 354 21.96 6.04 8.24
CA ASP A 354 21.31 6.71 9.37
C ASP A 354 20.04 7.46 8.91
N THR A 355 20.05 8.06 7.73
CA THR A 355 18.85 8.68 7.13
C THR A 355 17.75 7.63 6.87
N ILE A 356 18.12 6.47 6.33
CA ILE A 356 17.17 5.34 6.15
C ILE A 356 16.63 4.87 7.50
N ARG A 357 17.51 4.64 8.49
CA ARG A 357 17.13 4.26 9.87
C ARG A 357 16.16 5.26 10.50
N ARG A 358 16.41 6.55 10.30
CA ARG A 358 15.53 7.62 10.80
C ARG A 358 14.16 7.60 10.10
N TYR A 359 14.11 7.39 8.80
CA TYR A 359 12.83 7.21 8.10
C TYR A 359 12.04 6.02 8.70
N LEU A 360 12.70 4.88 8.83
CA LEU A 360 12.12 3.65 9.34
C LEU A 360 11.56 3.80 10.77
N SER A 361 12.32 4.38 11.69
CA SER A 361 11.93 4.54 13.10
C SER A 361 10.94 5.68 13.39
N THR A 362 10.74 6.63 12.46
CA THR A 362 9.94 7.84 12.72
C THR A 362 8.78 8.10 11.76
N GLN A 363 8.85 7.60 10.54
CA GLN A 363 7.91 7.93 9.47
C GLN A 363 7.25 6.69 8.83
N PHE A 364 7.99 5.59 8.66
CA PHE A 364 7.47 4.38 8.02
C PHE A 364 6.10 3.92 8.57
N TRP A 365 5.96 3.85 9.90
CA TRP A 365 4.70 3.44 10.53
C TRP A 365 3.50 4.33 10.13
N LYS A 366 3.71 5.65 10.03
CA LYS A 366 2.66 6.59 9.64
C LYS A 366 2.24 6.38 8.19
N ASP A 367 3.21 6.16 7.31
CA ASP A 367 2.97 5.90 5.90
C ASP A 367 2.24 4.56 5.71
N HIS A 368 2.67 3.53 6.44
CA HIS A 368 2.04 2.21 6.46
C HIS A 368 0.59 2.26 6.97
N MET A 369 0.33 2.97 8.08
CA MET A 369 -1.03 3.20 8.57
C MET A 369 -1.91 3.92 7.53
N LYS A 370 -1.36 4.90 6.81
CA LYS A 370 -2.07 5.65 5.77
C LYS A 370 -2.41 4.74 4.58
N MET A 371 -1.43 3.98 4.09
CA MET A 371 -1.58 3.04 2.97
C MET A 371 -2.75 2.09 3.20
N TYR A 372 -2.82 1.49 4.40
CA TYR A 372 -3.87 0.52 4.75
C TYR A 372 -5.10 1.14 5.42
N LYS A 373 -5.36 2.44 5.25
CA LYS A 373 -6.57 3.14 5.77
C LYS A 373 -6.83 2.83 7.26
N LYS A 374 -5.77 2.88 8.09
CA LYS A 374 -5.75 2.54 9.53
C LYS A 374 -6.09 1.07 9.85
N ARG A 375 -5.74 0.15 8.95
CA ARG A 375 -5.81 -1.31 9.12
C ARG A 375 -4.45 -1.95 8.76
N PRO A 376 -3.37 -1.54 9.45
CA PRO A 376 -2.00 -1.92 9.09
C PRO A 376 -1.81 -3.45 9.15
N ILE A 377 -0.98 -3.98 8.25
CA ILE A 377 -0.72 -5.43 8.17
C ILE A 377 0.55 -5.90 8.89
N TYR A 378 1.58 -5.06 8.90
CA TYR A 378 2.69 -5.13 9.86
C TYR A 378 2.25 -4.35 11.09
N TRP A 379 2.31 -4.94 12.28
CA TRP A 379 1.91 -4.32 13.54
C TRP A 379 3.15 -3.84 14.28
N LEU A 380 3.12 -2.59 14.75
CA LEU A 380 4.21 -1.98 15.49
C LEU A 380 3.99 -2.22 16.98
N PHE A 381 4.76 -3.15 17.55
CA PHE A 381 4.92 -3.26 19.00
C PHE A 381 5.88 -2.18 19.46
N SER A 382 5.53 -1.47 20.53
CA SER A 382 6.30 -0.32 21.01
C SER A 382 6.30 -0.26 22.53
N SER A 383 7.48 -0.08 23.11
CA SER A 383 7.66 0.06 24.56
C SER A 383 7.00 1.32 25.11
N GLY A 384 6.88 2.37 24.29
CA GLY A 384 6.27 3.63 24.69
C GLY A 384 6.93 4.84 24.04
N LYS A 385 6.97 5.93 24.80
CA LYS A 385 7.32 7.27 24.33
C LYS A 385 8.81 7.40 24.01
N GLU A 386 9.66 6.76 24.81
CA GLU A 386 11.11 6.79 24.64
C GLU A 386 11.58 5.86 23.52
N LYS A 387 10.66 5.04 22.97
CA LYS A 387 10.92 4.07 21.89
C LYS A 387 12.12 3.18 22.25
N ALA A 388 12.15 2.74 23.51
CA ALA A 388 13.21 1.87 24.02
C ALA A 388 13.27 0.51 23.31
N PHE A 389 12.13 0.01 22.85
CA PHE A 389 12.03 -1.12 21.95
C PHE A 389 10.83 -0.94 21.02
N GLU A 390 11.05 -1.08 19.73
CA GLU A 390 10.03 -1.11 18.70
C GLU A 390 10.35 -2.24 17.73
N CYS A 391 9.33 -3.00 17.34
CA CYS A 391 9.47 -4.02 16.31
C CYS A 391 8.18 -4.15 15.48
N LEU A 392 8.35 -4.57 14.24
CA LEU A 392 7.26 -4.93 13.35
C LEU A 392 6.99 -6.43 13.46
N VAL A 393 5.71 -6.80 13.52
CA VAL A 393 5.26 -8.19 13.41
C VAL A 393 4.24 -8.28 12.29
N TYR A 394 4.44 -9.20 11.33
CA TYR A 394 3.45 -9.41 10.28
C TYR A 394 2.25 -10.19 10.81
N LEU A 395 1.04 -9.64 10.67
CA LEU A 395 -0.18 -10.26 11.25
C LEU A 395 -0.37 -11.73 10.84
N HIS A 396 0.04 -12.09 9.62
CA HIS A 396 -0.09 -13.45 9.08
C HIS A 396 0.95 -14.43 9.67
N ARG A 397 2.03 -13.90 10.23
CA ARG A 397 3.08 -14.67 10.91
C ARG A 397 2.96 -14.65 12.43
N TYR A 398 2.08 -13.80 12.97
CA TYR A 398 1.77 -13.83 14.39
C TYR A 398 1.17 -15.18 14.80
N HIS A 399 1.65 -15.74 15.90
CA HIS A 399 1.08 -16.91 16.58
C HIS A 399 1.24 -16.79 18.10
N ASP A 400 0.68 -17.75 18.85
CA ASP A 400 0.56 -17.70 20.32
C ASP A 400 1.89 -17.61 21.08
N ALA A 401 3.02 -18.01 20.46
CA ALA A 401 4.36 -17.92 21.06
C ALA A 401 5.15 -16.67 20.63
N THR A 402 4.61 -15.84 19.73
CA THR A 402 5.31 -14.65 19.21
C THR A 402 5.71 -13.69 20.34
N LEU A 403 4.83 -13.43 21.31
CA LEU A 403 5.13 -12.52 22.43
C LEU A 403 6.18 -13.10 23.39
N ALA A 404 6.11 -14.41 23.67
CA ALA A 404 7.10 -15.09 24.49
C ALA A 404 8.49 -15.01 23.84
N ARG A 405 8.56 -15.25 22.52
CA ARG A 405 9.80 -15.13 21.75
C ARG A 405 10.33 -13.70 21.69
N MET A 406 9.45 -12.72 21.44
CA MET A 406 9.80 -11.29 21.49
C MET A 406 10.47 -10.92 22.80
N ARG A 407 9.94 -11.45 23.91
CA ARG A 407 10.49 -11.24 25.23
C ARG A 407 11.88 -11.87 25.40
N THR A 408 12.02 -13.15 25.05
CA THR A 408 13.25 -13.92 25.33
C THR A 408 14.41 -13.57 24.40
N GLU A 409 14.13 -13.35 23.12
CA GLU A 409 15.17 -13.14 22.09
C GLU A 409 15.54 -11.66 21.93
N TYR A 410 14.64 -10.72 22.26
CA TYR A 410 14.85 -9.29 22.01
C TYR A 410 14.86 -8.45 23.29
N VAL A 411 13.76 -8.43 24.03
CA VAL A 411 13.57 -7.50 25.16
C VAL A 411 14.54 -7.77 26.31
N VAL A 412 14.64 -9.03 26.76
CA VAL A 412 15.54 -9.40 27.88
C VAL A 412 17.01 -9.18 27.53
N PRO A 413 17.51 -9.60 26.36
CA PRO A 413 18.87 -9.26 25.93
C PRO A 413 19.13 -7.76 25.82
N LEU A 414 18.16 -6.98 25.32
CA LEU A 414 18.28 -5.54 25.19
C LEU A 414 18.36 -4.84 26.57
N LEU A 415 17.59 -5.30 27.56
CA LEU A 415 17.72 -4.83 28.95
C LEU A 415 19.15 -5.01 29.48
N ALA A 416 19.74 -6.20 29.27
CA ALA A 416 21.11 -6.47 29.69
C ALA A 416 22.13 -5.55 28.97
N ARG A 417 21.95 -5.32 27.66
CA ARG A 417 22.79 -4.42 26.86
C ARG A 417 22.68 -2.96 27.32
N TYR A 418 21.48 -2.49 27.62
CA TYR A 418 21.24 -1.16 28.18
C TYR A 418 21.92 -1.00 29.55
N GLN A 419 21.77 -1.96 30.45
CA GLN A 419 22.42 -1.93 31.76
C GLN A 419 23.95 -1.86 31.63
N ALA A 420 24.54 -2.73 30.81
CA ALA A 420 25.98 -2.74 30.58
C ALA A 420 26.50 -1.40 30.01
N ASN A 421 25.76 -0.78 29.09
CA ASN A 421 26.13 0.52 28.54
C ASN A 421 25.93 1.67 29.55
N ILE A 422 24.91 1.62 30.41
CA ILE A 422 24.75 2.58 31.52
C ILE A 422 25.95 2.49 32.47
N ASP A 423 26.35 1.27 32.84
CA ASP A 423 27.48 1.04 33.74
C ASP A 423 28.80 1.57 33.12
N ARG A 424 29.05 1.27 31.85
CA ARG A 424 30.19 1.82 31.09
C ARG A 424 30.19 3.35 31.05
N LEU A 425 29.02 3.97 30.81
CA LEU A 425 28.92 5.44 30.79
C LEU A 425 29.16 6.04 32.18
N ASN A 426 28.75 5.37 33.27
CA ASN A 426 29.05 5.80 34.63
C ASN A 426 30.57 5.82 34.90
N GLU A 427 31.29 4.76 34.52
CA GLU A 427 32.75 4.71 34.64
C GLU A 427 33.44 5.83 33.84
N GLN A 428 32.94 6.13 32.63
CA GLN A 428 33.48 7.22 31.81
C GLN A 428 33.20 8.61 32.40
N VAL A 429 32.07 8.82 33.08
CA VAL A 429 31.74 10.09 33.75
C VAL A 429 32.75 10.40 34.86
N ASP A 430 33.23 9.39 35.58
CA ASP A 430 34.17 9.57 36.69
C ASP A 430 35.56 10.05 36.22
N GLY A 431 35.94 9.71 34.98
CA GLY A 431 37.18 10.15 34.35
C GLY A 431 37.07 11.40 33.47
N ALA A 432 35.86 11.82 33.10
CA ALA A 432 35.64 12.95 32.20
C ALA A 432 35.51 14.29 32.95
N SER A 433 35.88 15.40 32.29
CA SER A 433 35.70 16.75 32.83
C SER A 433 35.08 17.70 31.82
N GLY A 434 34.48 18.79 32.30
CA GLY A 434 33.93 19.86 31.46
C GLY A 434 32.77 19.41 30.53
N GLY A 435 32.86 19.80 29.26
CA GLY A 435 31.81 19.57 28.26
C GLY A 435 31.60 18.09 27.91
N GLU A 436 32.66 17.29 27.97
CA GLU A 436 32.60 15.85 27.71
C GLU A 436 31.81 15.12 28.79
N ALA A 437 32.09 15.39 30.07
CA ALA A 437 31.32 14.84 31.19
C ALA A 437 29.83 15.18 31.09
N THR A 438 29.49 16.38 30.60
CA THR A 438 28.10 16.79 30.39
C THR A 438 27.42 16.00 29.27
N ARG A 439 28.14 15.71 28.17
CA ARG A 439 27.64 14.89 27.06
C ARG A 439 27.37 13.45 27.50
N ILE A 440 28.34 12.83 28.19
CA ILE A 440 28.24 11.44 28.67
C ILE A 440 27.08 11.31 29.68
N LYS A 441 26.92 12.28 30.60
CA LYS A 441 25.77 12.31 31.53
C LYS A 441 24.43 12.34 30.79
N ARG A 442 24.29 13.16 29.74
CA ARG A 442 23.06 13.22 28.93
C ARG A 442 22.77 11.90 28.21
N GLU A 443 23.80 11.27 27.65
CA GLU A 443 23.67 9.97 26.99
C GLU A 443 23.21 8.89 27.98
N ARG A 444 23.86 8.83 29.15
CA ARG A 444 23.47 7.94 30.25
C ARG A 444 22.03 8.18 30.70
N ASP A 445 21.63 9.44 30.89
CA ASP A 445 20.27 9.78 31.34
C ASP A 445 19.23 9.36 30.30
N ASN A 446 19.52 9.54 29.00
CA ASN A 446 18.65 9.06 27.93
C ASN A 446 18.55 7.53 27.92
N LEU A 447 19.67 6.83 28.04
CA LEU A 447 19.70 5.37 28.09
C LEU A 447 18.98 4.83 29.34
N SER A 448 19.08 5.53 30.48
CA SER A 448 18.39 5.18 31.71
C SER A 448 16.86 5.32 31.59
N LYS A 449 16.39 6.32 30.84
CA LYS A 449 14.95 6.44 30.51
C LYS A 449 14.50 5.29 29.61
N LYS A 450 15.25 4.99 28.55
CA LYS A 450 14.97 3.84 27.67
C LYS A 450 14.95 2.53 28.48
N PHE A 451 15.93 2.30 29.37
CA PHE A 451 15.97 1.13 30.25
C PHE A 451 14.76 1.00 31.17
N ASN A 452 14.35 2.08 31.84
CA ASN A 452 13.18 2.05 32.72
C ASN A 452 11.88 1.81 31.95
N GLU A 453 11.73 2.40 30.77
CA GLU A 453 10.59 2.12 29.88
C GLU A 453 10.59 0.65 29.43
N LEU A 454 11.74 0.14 28.97
CA LEU A 454 11.87 -1.24 28.51
C LEU A 454 11.58 -2.25 29.61
N ARG A 455 11.98 -1.96 30.86
CA ARG A 455 11.67 -2.80 32.01
C ARG A 455 10.16 -2.85 32.28
N SER A 456 9.50 -1.71 32.19
CA SER A 456 8.04 -1.61 32.32
C SER A 456 7.31 -2.30 31.16
N PHE A 457 7.91 -2.30 29.97
CA PHE A 457 7.42 -3.07 28.82
C PHE A 457 7.62 -4.57 29.01
N ASP A 458 8.76 -5.05 29.56
CA ASP A 458 8.98 -6.48 29.85
C ASP A 458 7.93 -7.05 30.80
N ASP A 459 7.57 -6.31 31.85
CA ASP A 459 6.55 -6.74 32.83
C ASP A 459 5.18 -6.91 32.16
N ARG A 460 4.77 -5.96 31.32
CA ARG A 460 3.53 -6.04 30.53
C ARG A 460 3.61 -7.17 29.51
N LEU A 461 4.69 -7.25 28.74
CA LEU A 461 4.89 -8.27 27.70
C LEU A 461 4.84 -9.67 28.29
N ARG A 462 5.41 -9.90 29.48
CA ARG A 462 5.29 -11.18 30.20
C ARG A 462 3.83 -11.55 30.46
N HIS A 463 3.02 -10.60 30.96
CA HIS A 463 1.60 -10.85 31.23
C HIS A 463 0.85 -11.27 29.95
N TYR A 464 1.02 -10.53 28.87
CA TYR A 464 0.40 -10.85 27.58
C TYR A 464 0.92 -12.14 26.96
N ALA A 465 2.20 -12.47 27.15
CA ALA A 465 2.77 -13.74 26.71
C ALA A 465 2.14 -14.93 27.44
N ASP A 466 1.87 -14.80 28.75
CA ASP A 466 1.19 -15.83 29.55
C ASP A 466 -0.27 -16.05 29.10
N MET A 467 -0.93 -15.01 28.57
CA MET A 467 -2.29 -15.11 28.03
C MET A 467 -2.38 -15.92 26.73
N ARG A 468 -1.25 -16.11 26.00
CA ARG A 468 -1.20 -16.86 24.73
C ARG A 468 -2.29 -16.46 23.74
N ILE A 469 -2.39 -15.17 23.49
CA ILE A 469 -3.44 -14.61 22.63
C ILE A 469 -3.34 -15.22 21.22
N SER A 470 -4.46 -15.73 20.72
CA SER A 470 -4.63 -16.12 19.32
C SER A 470 -5.46 -15.08 18.57
N ILE A 471 -5.19 -14.91 17.29
CA ILE A 471 -5.95 -14.03 16.39
C ILE A 471 -6.71 -14.86 15.36
N ASP A 472 -7.83 -14.34 14.89
CA ASP A 472 -8.60 -14.87 13.75
C ASP A 472 -8.62 -13.79 12.67
N LEU A 473 -8.08 -14.05 11.49
CA LEU A 473 -7.98 -13.02 10.45
C LEU A 473 -9.36 -12.50 9.99
N ASP A 474 -10.41 -13.32 10.10
CA ASP A 474 -11.77 -12.95 9.72
C ASP A 474 -12.43 -11.96 10.72
N ASP A 475 -11.94 -11.86 11.96
CA ASP A 475 -12.34 -10.80 12.92
C ASP A 475 -11.91 -9.40 12.39
N GLY A 476 -10.96 -9.37 11.46
CA GLY A 476 -10.40 -8.17 10.88
C GLY A 476 -9.37 -7.48 11.78
N VAL A 477 -8.58 -6.59 11.17
CA VAL A 477 -7.43 -5.96 11.82
C VAL A 477 -7.82 -5.24 13.11
N LYS A 478 -8.90 -4.47 13.13
CA LYS A 478 -9.25 -3.63 14.29
C LYS A 478 -9.55 -4.44 15.56
N VAL A 479 -10.29 -5.54 15.41
CA VAL A 479 -10.66 -6.40 16.54
C VAL A 479 -9.42 -7.11 17.06
N ASN A 480 -8.62 -7.71 16.17
CA ASN A 480 -7.40 -8.40 16.60
C ASN A 480 -6.37 -7.45 17.20
N TYR A 481 -6.18 -6.26 16.63
CA TYR A 481 -5.25 -5.26 17.16
C TYR A 481 -5.61 -4.83 18.59
N GLY A 482 -6.91 -4.75 18.90
CA GLY A 482 -7.40 -4.42 20.24
C GLY A 482 -7.04 -5.46 21.30
N LYS A 483 -6.78 -6.71 20.93
CA LYS A 483 -6.45 -7.80 21.88
C LYS A 483 -5.11 -7.57 22.61
N PHE A 484 -4.23 -6.72 22.08
CA PHE A 484 -2.87 -6.50 22.59
C PHE A 484 -2.73 -5.25 23.48
N GLY A 485 -3.84 -4.56 23.76
CA GLY A 485 -3.87 -3.39 24.63
C GLY A 485 -2.79 -2.36 24.28
N ASP A 486 -1.98 -1.98 25.27
CA ASP A 486 -0.96 -0.94 25.17
C ASP A 486 0.43 -1.43 24.73
N LEU A 487 0.56 -2.69 24.29
CA LEU A 487 1.79 -3.19 23.66
C LEU A 487 1.97 -2.70 22.23
N LEU A 488 0.88 -2.32 21.56
CA LEU A 488 0.87 -1.85 20.18
C LEU A 488 0.78 -0.32 20.10
N ALA A 489 1.42 0.25 19.07
CA ALA A 489 1.35 1.68 18.80
C ALA A 489 -0.03 2.10 18.27
N ASP A 490 -0.42 3.36 18.53
CA ASP A 490 -1.60 4.02 17.92
C ASP A 490 -2.94 3.27 18.03
N VAL A 491 -3.14 2.47 19.10
CA VAL A 491 -4.33 1.64 19.31
C VAL A 491 -5.62 2.43 19.14
N LYS A 492 -5.73 3.60 19.78
CA LYS A 492 -6.91 4.48 19.66
C LYS A 492 -7.20 4.92 18.23
N ALA A 493 -6.17 5.18 17.44
CA ALA A 493 -6.36 5.58 16.05
C ALA A 493 -6.88 4.41 15.18
N ILE A 494 -6.50 3.18 15.50
CA ILE A 494 -6.85 1.97 14.74
C ILE A 494 -8.21 1.41 15.18
N THR A 495 -8.37 1.15 16.49
CA THR A 495 -9.55 0.50 17.06
C THR A 495 -10.70 1.48 17.31
N GLY A 496 -10.39 2.76 17.51
CA GLY A 496 -11.36 3.79 17.92
C GLY A 496 -11.50 3.93 19.44
N ASN A 497 -10.96 2.98 20.21
CA ASN A 497 -11.03 2.93 21.67
C ASN A 497 -9.64 3.11 22.28
N ALA A 498 -9.57 3.70 23.48
CA ALA A 498 -8.31 3.70 24.23
C ALA A 498 -7.85 2.24 24.49
N PRO A 499 -6.53 1.97 24.53
CA PRO A 499 -6.04 0.65 24.88
C PRO A 499 -6.55 0.25 26.26
N GLU A 500 -7.08 -0.96 26.37
CA GLU A 500 -7.36 -1.57 27.67
C GLU A 500 -6.00 -1.92 28.30
N ILE A 501 -5.72 -1.35 29.47
CA ILE A 501 -4.56 -1.72 30.28
C ILE A 501 -5.03 -2.91 31.11
N ILE A 502 -4.55 -4.10 30.75
CA ILE A 502 -4.83 -5.35 31.45
C ILE A 502 -3.79 -5.56 32.56
#